data_AF-A0A2N0EVS5-F1
#
_entry.id   AF-A0A2N0EVS5-F1
#
_cell.length_a   1.000
_cell.length_b   1.000
_cell.length_c   1.000
_cell.angle_alpha   90.00
_cell.angle_beta   90.00
_cell.angle_gamma   90.00
#
_symmetry.space_group_name_H-M   'P 1'
#
loop_
_entity.id
_entity.type
_entity.pdbx_description
1 polymer ?
#
loop_
_entity_poly.entity_id
_entity_poly.type
_entity_poly.pdbx_seq_one_letter_code
_entity_poly.pdbx_strand_id
1 'polypeptide(L)'
;MNASTWRIVSLHQTFSPVDKSIKIFKVISTLEAISFLVLLGIAMPLKYIWDMPQMVKIVGMAHGILFLAYLLGAYFMYEKLKWSLQTLFIVMLCSIVPFGPFYAERKYL
;
A
#
# COMPACT_ATOMS: atom_id res chain seq x y z
N MET A 1 3.86 44.12 16.87
CA MET A 1 3.08 42.91 16.50
C MET A 1 3.36 41.85 17.54
N ASN A 2 2.36 41.38 18.29
CA ASN A 2 2.56 40.53 19.48
C ASN A 2 2.54 39.02 19.13
N ALA A 3 3.10 38.19 20.01
CA ALA A 3 3.22 36.75 19.82
C ALA A 3 1.90 35.96 20.03
N SER A 4 0.84 36.58 20.57
CA SER A 4 -0.44 35.89 20.82
C SER A 4 -1.31 35.77 19.57
N THR A 5 -1.06 36.56 18.51
CA THR A 5 -1.79 36.47 17.25
C THR A 5 -1.48 35.19 16.46
N TRP A 6 -0.31 34.58 16.68
CA TRP A 6 0.12 33.35 15.98
C TRP A 6 -0.51 32.07 16.54
N ARG A 7 -1.05 32.09 17.77
CA ARG A 7 -1.67 30.91 18.40
C ARG A 7 -3.08 30.60 17.91
N ILE A 8 -3.76 31.55 17.28
CA ILE A 8 -5.16 31.40 16.83
C ILE A 8 -5.23 30.95 15.35
N VAL A 9 -4.13 31.11 14.59
CA VAL A 9 -4.00 30.75 13.16
C VAL A 9 -3.53 29.29 12.94
N SER A 10 -3.54 28.44 13.98
CA SER A 10 -3.21 27.00 13.86
C SER A 10 -4.42 26.05 14.03
N LEU A 11 -5.64 26.55 14.20
CA LEU A 11 -6.82 25.69 14.44
C LEU A 11 -7.50 25.14 13.19
N HIS A 12 -7.03 25.48 11.99
CA HIS A 12 -7.48 24.86 10.75
C HIS A 12 -6.33 24.05 10.17
N GLN A 13 -5.99 22.95 10.85
CA GLN A 13 -5.15 21.90 10.29
C GLN A 13 -5.97 21.25 9.18
N THR A 14 -6.03 21.90 8.02
CA THR A 14 -6.73 21.42 6.84
C THR A 14 -6.04 20.15 6.42
N PHE A 15 -6.53 19.01 6.91
CA PHE A 15 -6.25 17.71 6.33
C PHE A 15 -6.54 17.87 4.84
N SER A 16 -5.48 17.99 4.04
CA SER A 16 -5.67 18.11 2.62
C SER A 16 -6.20 16.74 2.15
N PRO A 17 -7.09 16.69 1.14
CA PRO A 17 -7.56 15.42 0.59
C PRO A 17 -6.41 14.50 0.15
N VAL A 18 -5.23 15.08 -0.13
CA VAL A 18 -3.99 14.38 -0.48
C VAL A 18 -3.45 13.57 0.71
N ASP A 19 -3.40 14.15 1.91
CA ASP A 19 -2.89 13.47 3.12
C ASP A 19 -3.70 12.21 3.46
N LYS A 20 -5.02 12.28 3.27
CA LYS A 20 -5.90 11.13 3.49
C LYS A 20 -5.69 10.04 2.44
N SER A 21 -5.55 10.41 1.15
CA SER A 21 -5.29 9.44 0.08
C SER A 21 -3.95 8.71 0.25
N ILE A 22 -2.90 9.43 0.66
CA ILE A 22 -1.57 8.85 0.94
C ILE A 22 -1.66 7.83 2.08
N LYS A 23 -2.35 8.16 3.18
CA LYS A 23 -2.55 7.22 4.30
C LYS A 23 -3.29 5.96 3.89
N ILE A 24 -4.33 6.08 3.06
CA ILE A 24 -5.09 4.92 2.56
C ILE A 24 -4.21 4.05 1.68
N PHE A 25 -3.47 4.65 0.74
CA PHE A 25 -2.57 3.91 -0.13
C PHE A 25 -1.47 3.20 0.65
N LYS A 26 -0.93 3.84 1.70
CA LYS A 26 0.02 3.23 2.64
C LYS A 26 -0.55 1.98 3.30
N VAL A 27 -1.77 2.06 3.82
CA VAL A 27 -2.46 0.89 4.42
C VAL A 27 -2.66 -0.22 3.40
N ILE A 28 -3.11 0.09 2.18
CA ILE A 28 -3.30 -0.90 1.11
C ILE A 28 -1.96 -1.57 0.75
N SER A 29 -0.89 -0.79 0.60
CA SER A 29 0.47 -1.28 0.33
C SER A 29 0.96 -2.24 1.40
N THR A 30 0.80 -1.89 2.68
CA THR A 30 1.20 -2.76 3.79
C THR A 30 0.36 -4.03 3.85
N LEU A 31 -0.96 -3.93 3.64
CA LEU A 31 -1.86 -5.10 3.63
C LEU A 31 -1.55 -6.05 2.46
N GLU A 32 -1.24 -5.51 1.29
CA GLU A 32 -0.86 -6.28 0.11
C GLU A 32 0.44 -7.06 0.38
N ALA A 33 1.48 -6.41 0.90
CA ALA A 33 2.73 -7.07 1.29
C ALA A 33 2.53 -8.18 2.31
N ILE A 34 1.76 -7.90 3.37
CA ILE A 34 1.46 -8.89 4.42
C ILE A 34 0.67 -10.06 3.83
N SER A 35 -0.33 -9.80 2.98
CA SER A 35 -1.13 -10.86 2.35
C SER A 35 -0.30 -11.77 1.45
N PHE A 36 0.69 -11.22 0.75
CA PHE A 36 1.63 -11.99 -0.08
C PHE A 36 2.56 -12.86 0.77
N LEU A 37 3.10 -12.30 1.86
CA LEU A 37 3.88 -13.04 2.85
C LEU A 37 3.09 -14.17 3.50
N VAL A 38 1.81 -13.94 3.83
CA VAL A 38 0.91 -14.97 4.37
C VAL A 38 0.61 -16.06 3.32
N LEU A 39 0.40 -15.67 2.07
CA LEU A 39 0.18 -16.62 0.97
C LEU A 39 1.39 -17.55 0.78
N LEU A 40 2.60 -17.00 0.72
CA LEU A 40 3.82 -17.78 0.53
C LEU A 40 4.27 -18.52 1.80
N GLY A 41 4.14 -17.90 2.98
CA GLY A 41 4.65 -18.43 4.24
C GLY A 41 3.68 -19.37 4.97
N ILE A 42 2.38 -19.23 4.75
CA ILE A 42 1.36 -20.06 5.41
C ILE A 42 0.63 -20.92 4.40
N ALA A 43 0.03 -20.31 3.37
CA ALA A 43 -0.86 -21.05 2.48
C ALA A 43 -0.12 -22.10 1.63
N MET A 44 1.08 -21.76 1.14
CA MET A 44 1.91 -22.71 0.38
C MET A 44 2.39 -23.89 1.23
N PRO A 45 2.98 -23.72 2.43
CA PRO A 45 3.30 -24.84 3.32
C PRO A 45 2.07 -25.67 3.68
N LEU A 46 0.92 -25.05 3.96
CA LEU A 46 -0.32 -25.79 4.24
C LEU A 46 -0.74 -26.69 3.07
N LYS A 47 -0.59 -26.19 1.84
CA LYS A 47 -0.89 -26.95 0.63
C LYS A 47 0.03 -28.17 0.48
N TYR A 48 1.33 -28.03 0.73
CA TYR A 48 2.27 -29.14 0.50
C TYR A 48 2.38 -30.11 1.67
N ILE A 49 2.17 -29.65 2.91
CA ILE A 49 2.36 -30.46 4.13
C ILE A 49 1.04 -31.14 4.54
N TRP A 50 -0.08 -30.41 4.45
CA TRP A 50 -1.39 -30.88 4.91
C TRP A 50 -2.38 -31.18 3.77
N ASP A 51 -1.95 -31.06 2.51
CA ASP A 51 -2.76 -31.33 1.30
C ASP A 51 -4.11 -30.58 1.30
N MET A 52 -4.12 -29.37 1.90
CA MET A 52 -5.29 -28.50 2.02
C MET A 52 -5.22 -27.32 1.02
N PRO A 53 -5.50 -27.51 -0.28
CA PRO A 53 -5.40 -26.46 -1.29
C PRO A 53 -6.44 -25.34 -1.12
N GLN A 54 -7.47 -25.56 -0.32
CA GLN A 54 -8.56 -24.61 -0.11
C GLN A 54 -8.08 -23.29 0.52
N MET A 55 -7.08 -23.35 1.41
CA MET A 55 -6.52 -22.15 2.04
C MET A 55 -5.75 -21.26 1.04
N VAL A 56 -5.01 -21.87 0.11
CA VAL A 56 -4.35 -21.13 -0.97
C VAL A 56 -5.38 -20.43 -1.85
N LYS A 57 -6.51 -21.07 -2.11
CA LYS A 57 -7.58 -20.45 -2.92
C LYS A 57 -8.18 -19.23 -2.23
N ILE A 58 -8.51 -19.33 -0.95
CA ILE A 58 -9.12 -18.23 -0.18
C ILE A 58 -8.13 -17.08 -0.01
N VAL A 59 -6.92 -17.37 0.48
CA VAL A 59 -5.88 -16.35 0.71
C VAL A 59 -5.41 -15.76 -0.63
N GLY A 60 -5.31 -16.58 -1.68
CA GLY A 60 -4.95 -16.12 -3.02
C GLY A 60 -5.98 -15.20 -3.64
N MET A 61 -7.27 -15.48 -3.46
CA MET A 61 -8.32 -14.55 -3.89
C MET A 61 -8.27 -13.24 -3.11
N ALA A 62 -8.11 -13.30 -1.78
CA ALA A 62 -7.99 -12.10 -0.94
C ALA A 62 -6.77 -11.25 -1.34
N HIS A 63 -5.63 -11.89 -1.55
CA HIS A 63 -4.40 -11.23 -2.02
C HIS A 63 -4.60 -10.62 -3.42
N GLY A 64 -5.20 -11.34 -4.37
CA GLY A 64 -5.47 -10.82 -5.71
C GLY A 64 -6.34 -9.55 -5.71
N ILE A 65 -7.33 -9.48 -4.82
CA ILE A 65 -8.15 -8.27 -4.63
C ILE A 65 -7.30 -7.11 -4.08
N LEU A 66 -6.44 -7.38 -3.09
CA LEU A 66 -5.53 -6.37 -2.52
C LEU A 66 -4.52 -5.88 -3.56
N PHE A 67 -3.99 -6.77 -4.40
CA PHE A 67 -3.08 -6.44 -5.49
C PHE A 67 -3.73 -5.51 -6.52
N LEU A 68 -4.99 -5.78 -6.91
CA LEU A 68 -5.77 -4.88 -7.76
C LEU A 68 -6.01 -3.51 -7.10
N ALA A 69 -6.36 -3.50 -5.81
CA ALA A 69 -6.54 -2.27 -5.05
C ALA A 69 -5.24 -1.44 -4.98
N TYR A 70 -4.09 -2.11 -4.83
CA TYR A 70 -2.78 -1.49 -4.86
C TYR A 70 -2.46 -0.87 -6.22
N LEU A 71 -2.67 -1.59 -7.32
CA LEU A 71 -2.48 -1.10 -8.69
C LEU A 71 -3.30 0.17 -8.97
N LEU A 72 -4.58 0.15 -8.62
CA LEU A 72 -5.46 1.30 -8.78
C LEU A 72 -5.03 2.48 -7.89
N GLY A 73 -4.64 2.19 -6.64
CA GLY A 73 -4.10 3.19 -5.72
C GLY A 73 -2.80 3.82 -6.23
N ALA A 74 -1.89 3.01 -6.78
CA ALA A 74 -0.62 3.46 -7.33
C ALA A 74 -0.83 4.36 -8.56
N TYR A 75 -1.77 4.00 -9.44
CA TYR A 75 -2.17 4.85 -10.57
C TYR A 75 -2.78 6.18 -10.11
N PHE A 76 -3.65 6.16 -9.10
CA PHE A 76 -4.23 7.39 -8.54
C PHE A 76 -3.19 8.27 -7.84
N MET A 77 -2.22 7.67 -7.16
CA MET A 77 -1.08 8.37 -6.55
C MET A 77 -0.13 8.94 -7.59
N TYR A 78 0.05 8.27 -8.74
CA TYR A 78 0.86 8.78 -9.84
C TYR A 78 0.36 10.14 -10.34
N GLU A 79 -0.96 10.30 -10.54
CA GLU A 79 -1.53 11.57 -10.97
C GLU A 79 -1.44 12.65 -9.87
N LYS A 80 -1.66 12.26 -8.59
CA LYS A 80 -1.62 13.20 -7.46
C LYS A 80 -0.22 13.67 -7.08
N LEU A 81 0.76 12.78 -7.07
CA LEU A 81 2.15 13.06 -6.68
C LEU A 81 3.03 13.44 -7.88
N LYS A 82 2.45 13.48 -9.09
CA LYS A 82 3.16 13.75 -10.35
C LYS A 82 4.41 12.89 -10.51
N TRP A 83 4.29 11.60 -10.18
CA TRP A 83 5.40 10.67 -10.32
C TRP A 83 5.80 10.51 -11.80
N SER A 84 7.04 10.16 -12.05
CA SER A 84 7.46 9.75 -13.40
C SER A 84 6.86 8.37 -13.74
N LEU A 85 6.65 8.08 -15.02
CA LEU A 85 6.21 6.75 -15.46
C LEU A 85 7.17 5.65 -15.01
N GLN A 86 8.47 5.96 -14.91
CA GLN A 86 9.48 5.04 -14.36
C GLN A 86 9.21 4.71 -12.90
N THR A 87 8.85 5.71 -12.08
CA THR A 87 8.49 5.52 -10.68
C THR A 87 7.25 4.64 -10.54
N LEU A 88 6.20 4.88 -11.33
CA LEU A 88 5.00 4.03 -11.34
C LEU A 88 5.38 2.57 -11.66
N PHE A 89 6.21 2.34 -12.68
CA PHE A 89 6.63 1.00 -13.06
C PHE A 89 7.44 0.31 -11.95
N ILE A 90 8.34 1.04 -11.27
CA ILE A 90 9.10 0.53 -10.13
C ILE A 90 8.16 0.17 -8.98
N VAL A 91 7.17 1.00 -8.67
CA VAL A 91 6.18 0.77 -7.60
C VAL A 91 5.30 -0.45 -7.93
N MET A 92 4.89 -0.63 -9.18
CA MET A 92 4.16 -1.83 -9.61
C MET A 92 5.02 -3.10 -9.61
N LEU A 93 6.29 -3.02 -10.01
CA LEU A 93 7.21 -4.15 -9.88
C LEU A 93 7.48 -4.51 -8.42
N CYS A 94 7.49 -3.50 -7.55
CA CYS A 94 7.64 -3.69 -6.12
C CYS A 94 6.52 -4.56 -5.54
N SER A 95 5.26 -4.47 -5.98
CA SER A 95 4.21 -5.35 -5.44
C SER A 95 4.35 -6.83 -5.82
N ILE A 96 5.08 -7.15 -6.88
CA ILE A 96 5.35 -8.55 -7.28
C ILE A 96 6.45 -9.16 -6.39
N VAL A 97 7.30 -8.31 -5.79
CA VAL A 97 8.39 -8.73 -4.92
C VAL A 97 7.88 -8.73 -3.48
N PRO A 98 8.07 -9.80 -2.68
CA PRO A 98 7.53 -9.89 -1.31
C PRO A 98 7.98 -8.75 -0.37
N PHE A 99 9.08 -8.08 -0.71
CA PHE A 99 9.61 -6.94 0.04
C PHE A 99 9.50 -5.60 -0.70
N GLY A 100 8.96 -5.59 -1.92
CA GLY A 100 8.91 -4.37 -2.71
C GLY A 100 7.90 -3.34 -2.20
N PRO A 101 6.71 -3.67 -1.68
CA PRO A 101 5.80 -2.64 -1.17
C PRO A 101 6.40 -1.90 0.03
N PHE A 102 7.25 -2.55 0.84
CA PHE A 102 8.00 -1.90 1.91
C PHE A 102 9.04 -0.89 1.37
N TYR A 103 9.66 -1.18 0.24
CA TYR A 103 10.57 -0.24 -0.41
C TYR A 103 9.82 0.94 -1.04
N ALA A 104 8.68 0.67 -1.68
CA ALA A 104 7.81 1.70 -2.25
C ALA A 104 7.29 2.64 -1.15
N GLU A 105 6.85 2.07 -0.02
CA GLU A 105 6.41 2.81 1.16
C GLU A 105 7.51 3.70 1.74
N ARG A 106 8.75 3.21 1.84
CA ARG A 106 9.85 3.98 2.46
C ARG A 106 10.41 5.08 1.57
N LYS A 107 10.31 4.94 0.25
CA LYS A 107 10.94 5.84 -0.72
C LYS A 107 9.99 6.86 -1.32
N TYR A 108 8.70 6.56 -1.42
CA TYR A 108 7.74 7.36 -2.18
C TYR A 108 6.52 7.85 -1.38
N LEU A 109 6.30 7.37 -0.15
CA LEU A 109 5.22 7.79 0.76
C LEU A 109 5.76 8.25 2.12
#